data_AF-A0A1F4X9V4-F1
#
_entry.id   AF-A0A1F4X9V4-F1
#
_cell.length_a   1.000
_cell.length_b   1.000
_cell.length_c   1.000
_cell.angle_alpha   90.00
_cell.angle_beta   90.00
_cell.angle_gamma   90.00
#
_symmetry.space_group_name_H-M   'P 1'
#
loop_
_entity.id
_entity.type
_entity.pdbx_description
1 polymer ?
#
loop_
_entity_poly.entity_id
_entity_poly.type
_entity_poly.pdbx_seq_one_letter_code
_entity_poly.pdbx_strand_id
1 'polypeptide(L)'
;MKRAFSSLGLMFLFPLQLVKKLSKDNFVSGLIFGAIFSLVVNLITVQVQEEISKQRTLEAIENEINLNFLQAKNVKETNDKALEKHDPLNYYHRSVEYSSDLWSQSSDPIRYVAQLDSNTQSLILLYYSIIVKNSNNIVRRVNDVFNQQYVNCFTVNLEFKSSNKDCITIGDTIRGGENVVAELMRENSQLVLENFHPTKDRLNSWFLRLMMGDKSVRVLSGK
;
A
#
# COMPACT_ATOMS: atom_id res chain seq x y z
N MET A 1 -0.12 22.32 -12.93
CA MET A 1 0.00 21.89 -14.34
C MET A 1 0.57 22.94 -15.31
N LYS A 2 0.17 24.22 -15.29
CA LYS A 2 0.69 25.23 -16.25
C LYS A 2 2.21 25.48 -16.20
N ARG A 3 2.87 25.27 -15.05
CA ARG A 3 4.33 25.46 -14.90
C ARG A 3 5.18 24.30 -15.46
N ALA A 4 4.67 23.07 -15.48
CA ALA A 4 5.39 21.92 -16.04
C ALA A 4 5.49 22.02 -17.58
N PHE A 5 4.42 22.46 -18.25
CA PHE A 5 4.42 22.68 -19.69
C PHE A 5 5.34 23.83 -20.12
N SER A 6 5.50 24.89 -19.31
CA SER A 6 6.41 25.98 -19.66
C SER A 6 7.89 25.62 -19.49
N SER A 7 8.25 24.77 -18.53
CA SER A 7 9.64 24.30 -18.36
C SER A 7 10.04 23.26 -19.41
N LEU A 8 9.13 22.36 -19.78
CA LEU A 8 9.33 21.39 -20.86
C LEU A 8 9.49 22.07 -22.23
N GLY A 9 8.67 23.10 -22.52
CA GLY A 9 8.80 23.87 -23.77
C GLY A 9 10.16 24.57 -23.89
N LEU A 10 10.65 25.16 -22.80
CA LEU A 10 11.99 25.76 -22.75
C LEU A 10 13.11 24.73 -22.90
N MET A 11 12.99 23.54 -22.30
CA MET A 11 13.96 22.45 -22.44
C MET A 11 14.08 21.91 -23.87
N PHE A 12 12.99 21.89 -24.64
CA PHE A 12 13.03 21.44 -26.04
C PHE A 12 13.44 22.54 -27.03
N LEU A 13 13.05 23.80 -26.78
CA LEU A 13 13.34 24.91 -27.69
C LEU A 13 14.76 25.45 -27.54
N PHE A 14 15.35 25.40 -26.34
CA PHE A 14 16.69 25.95 -26.09
C PHE A 14 17.81 25.23 -26.87
N PRO A 15 17.85 23.89 -26.95
CA PRO A 15 18.82 23.18 -27.80
C PRO A 15 18.62 23.50 -29.29
N LEU A 16 17.36 23.59 -29.76
CA LEU A 16 17.03 23.91 -31.16
C LEU A 16 17.46 25.32 -31.57
N GLN A 17 17.37 26.29 -30.65
CA GLN A 17 17.84 27.66 -30.88
C GLN A 17 19.38 27.76 -30.90
N LEU A 18 20.08 26.93 -30.11
CA LEU A 18 21.53 26.82 -30.11
C LEU A 18 22.08 26.21 -31.43
N VAL A 19 21.38 25.22 -32.00
CA VAL A 19 21.77 24.59 -33.29
C VAL A 19 21.86 25.61 -34.43
N LYS A 20 20.94 26.59 -34.49
CA LYS A 20 20.96 27.64 -35.52
C LYS A 20 22.16 28.59 -35.43
N LYS A 21 22.81 28.70 -34.26
CA LYS A 21 23.86 29.69 -34.01
C LYS A 21 25.29 29.12 -34.13
N LEU A 22 25.44 27.80 -34.05
CA LEU A 22 26.74 27.10 -34.01
C LEU A 22 27.22 26.56 -35.38
N SER A 23 26.51 26.84 -36.46
CA SER A 23 26.80 26.29 -37.81
C SER A 23 28.08 26.84 -38.48
N LYS A 24 28.95 27.56 -37.76
CA LYS A 24 30.15 28.21 -38.32
C LYS A 24 31.48 27.60 -37.88
N ASP A 25 31.53 26.78 -36.81
CA ASP A 25 32.75 26.11 -36.32
C ASP A 25 32.46 24.64 -35.97
N ASN A 26 32.64 23.74 -36.94
CA ASN A 26 31.88 22.48 -37.00
C ASN A 26 32.33 21.34 -36.07
N PHE A 27 33.58 21.29 -35.58
CA PHE A 27 34.03 20.15 -34.77
C PHE A 27 33.89 20.39 -33.25
N VAL A 28 34.48 21.46 -32.73
CA VAL A 28 34.45 21.80 -31.29
C VAL A 28 33.02 22.12 -30.84
N SER A 29 32.25 22.84 -31.67
CA SER A 29 30.84 23.12 -31.38
C SER A 29 29.97 21.87 -31.38
N GLY A 30 30.26 20.90 -32.27
CA GLY A 30 29.58 19.62 -32.31
C GLY A 30 29.85 18.78 -31.06
N LEU A 31 31.10 18.78 -30.56
CA LEU A 31 31.48 18.11 -29.31
C LEU A 31 30.80 18.75 -28.08
N ILE A 32 30.82 20.08 -27.99
CA ILE A 32 30.15 20.81 -26.90
C ILE A 32 28.63 20.55 -26.93
N PHE A 33 28.02 20.58 -28.12
CA PHE A 33 26.60 20.28 -28.27
C PHE A 33 26.27 18.83 -27.87
N GLY A 34 27.09 17.86 -28.30
CA GLY A 34 26.94 16.45 -27.91
C GLY A 34 27.02 16.25 -26.40
N ALA A 35 27.96 16.93 -25.73
CA ALA A 35 28.11 16.88 -24.28
C ALA A 35 26.90 17.50 -23.55
N ILE A 36 26.44 18.67 -23.98
CA ILE A 36 25.25 19.34 -23.40
C ILE A 36 24.01 18.47 -23.62
N PHE A 37 23.84 17.94 -24.83
CA PHE A 37 22.70 17.08 -25.15
C PHE A 37 22.70 15.80 -24.32
N SER A 38 23.86 15.14 -24.16
CA SER A 38 24.00 13.95 -23.31
C SER A 38 23.66 14.26 -21.84
N LEU A 39 24.12 15.40 -21.33
CA LEU A 39 23.78 15.84 -19.97
C LEU A 39 22.26 16.06 -19.81
N VAL A 40 21.63 16.75 -20.75
CA VAL A 40 20.18 17.02 -20.73
C VAL A 40 19.39 15.71 -20.78
N VAL A 41 19.76 14.79 -21.68
CA VAL A 41 19.12 13.47 -21.77
C VAL A 41 19.27 12.72 -20.45
N ASN A 42 20.48 12.68 -19.86
CA ASN A 42 20.68 12.01 -18.57
C ASN A 42 19.84 12.62 -17.45
N LEU A 43 19.77 13.95 -17.36
CA LEU A 43 18.91 14.63 -16.37
C LEU A 43 17.44 14.27 -16.55
N ILE A 44 16.95 14.28 -17.79
CA ILE A 44 15.57 13.88 -18.11
C ILE A 44 15.35 12.42 -17.74
N THR A 45 16.27 11.52 -18.10
CA THR A 45 16.15 10.09 -17.78
C THR A 45 16.06 9.87 -16.28
N VAL A 46 16.92 10.52 -15.48
CA VAL A 46 16.89 10.39 -14.02
C VAL A 46 15.58 10.92 -13.44
N GLN A 47 15.10 12.09 -13.89
CA GLN A 47 13.83 12.65 -13.43
C GLN A 47 12.63 11.76 -13.77
N VAL A 48 12.62 11.20 -14.99
CA VAL A 48 11.55 10.28 -15.43
C VAL A 48 11.59 8.99 -14.62
N GLN A 49 12.77 8.44 -14.34
CA GLN A 49 12.92 7.26 -13.49
C GLN A 49 12.42 7.53 -12.06
N GLU A 50 12.71 8.70 -11.50
CA GLU A 50 12.26 9.08 -10.17
C GLU A 50 10.73 9.21 -10.10
N GLU A 51 10.10 9.86 -11.08
CA GLU A 51 8.64 9.96 -11.16
C GLU A 51 7.95 8.60 -11.33
N ILE A 52 8.52 7.70 -12.15
CA ILE A 52 8.01 6.34 -12.29
C ILE A 52 8.15 5.57 -10.97
N SER A 53 9.31 5.67 -10.29
CA SER A 53 9.56 4.98 -9.03
C SER A 53 8.63 5.48 -7.92
N LYS A 54 8.44 6.80 -7.83
CA LYS A 54 7.47 7.44 -6.95
C LYS A 54 6.07 6.89 -7.21
N GLN A 55 5.61 6.93 -8.46
CA GLN A 55 4.27 6.48 -8.82
C GLN A 55 4.06 4.99 -8.49
N ARG A 56 5.02 4.12 -8.81
CA ARG A 56 4.95 2.69 -8.47
C ARG A 56 4.90 2.45 -6.97
N THR A 57 5.68 3.20 -6.20
CA THR A 57 5.70 3.07 -4.74
C THR A 57 4.36 3.48 -4.15
N LEU A 58 3.76 4.58 -4.62
CA LEU A 58 2.45 5.01 -4.17
C LEU A 58 1.33 4.01 -4.54
N GLU A 59 1.36 3.46 -5.75
CA GLU A 59 0.42 2.40 -6.16
C GLU A 59 0.60 1.11 -5.36
N ALA A 60 1.83 0.77 -4.99
CA ALA A 60 2.09 -0.37 -4.12
C ALA A 60 1.48 -0.14 -2.73
N ILE A 61 1.62 1.07 -2.17
CA ILE A 61 0.97 1.45 -0.90
C ILE A 61 -0.55 1.33 -1.00
N GLU A 62 -1.15 1.85 -2.08
CA GLU A 62 -2.60 1.77 -2.32
C GLU A 62 -3.05 0.30 -2.35
N ASN A 63 -2.29 -0.56 -3.04
CA ASN A 63 -2.57 -1.99 -3.13
C ASN A 63 -2.44 -2.70 -1.77
N GLU A 64 -1.42 -2.39 -0.97
CA GLU A 64 -1.26 -2.96 0.38
C GLU A 64 -2.43 -2.59 1.30
N ILE A 65 -2.85 -1.32 1.28
CA ILE A 65 -4.02 -0.85 2.05
C ILE A 65 -5.30 -1.56 1.59
N ASN A 66 -5.48 -1.72 0.28
CA ASN A 66 -6.64 -2.42 -0.26
C ASN A 66 -6.64 -3.92 0.07
N LEU A 67 -5.47 -4.58 0.08
CA LEU A 67 -5.35 -5.95 0.56
C LEU A 67 -5.74 -6.07 2.03
N ASN A 68 -5.25 -5.16 2.88
CA ASN A 68 -5.62 -5.11 4.29
C ASN A 68 -7.14 -4.88 4.47
N PHE A 69 -7.75 -4.00 3.66
CA PHE A 69 -9.20 -3.79 3.65
C PHE A 69 -9.98 -5.07 3.32
N LEU A 70 -9.61 -5.76 2.23
CA LEU A 70 -10.27 -6.99 1.80
C LEU A 70 -10.09 -8.13 2.81
N GLN A 71 -8.89 -8.24 3.38
CA GLN A 71 -8.56 -9.21 4.41
C GLN A 71 -9.38 -8.98 5.68
N ALA A 72 -9.46 -7.73 6.14
CA ALA A 72 -10.28 -7.34 7.28
C ALA A 72 -11.76 -7.66 7.06
N LYS A 73 -12.29 -7.31 5.89
CA LYS A 73 -13.67 -7.65 5.51
C LYS A 73 -13.93 -9.16 5.56
N ASN A 74 -13.04 -9.97 4.99
CA ASN A 74 -13.19 -11.42 4.95
C ASN A 74 -13.11 -12.06 6.36
N VAL A 75 -12.20 -11.58 7.22
CA VAL A 75 -12.10 -12.03 8.61
C VAL A 75 -13.41 -11.77 9.33
N LYS A 76 -13.94 -10.55 9.24
CA LYS A 76 -15.20 -10.17 9.88
C LYS A 76 -16.36 -11.05 9.40
N GLU A 77 -16.55 -11.16 8.09
CA GLU A 77 -17.65 -11.96 7.52
C GLU A 77 -17.57 -13.44 7.90
N THR A 78 -16.35 -13.99 8.01
CA THR A 78 -16.14 -15.38 8.41
C THR A 78 -16.45 -15.57 9.90
N ASN A 79 -16.00 -14.64 10.73
CA ASN A 79 -16.19 -14.69 12.17
C ASN A 79 -17.63 -14.43 12.58
N ASP A 80 -18.32 -13.47 11.95
CA ASP A 80 -19.75 -13.20 12.20
C ASP A 80 -20.59 -14.48 11.96
N LYS A 81 -20.37 -15.16 10.83
CA LYS A 81 -21.04 -16.44 10.53
C LYS A 81 -20.72 -17.54 11.54
N ALA A 82 -19.49 -17.58 12.03
CA ALA A 82 -19.05 -18.60 12.98
C ALA A 82 -19.56 -18.32 14.41
N LEU A 83 -19.70 -17.04 14.77
CA LEU A 83 -20.30 -16.58 16.03
C LEU A 83 -21.81 -16.88 16.07
N GLU A 84 -22.53 -16.64 14.97
CA GLU A 84 -23.96 -16.98 14.87
C GLU A 84 -24.23 -18.48 15.09
N LYS A 85 -23.29 -19.33 14.66
CA LYS A 85 -23.38 -20.79 14.80
C LYS A 85 -22.74 -21.32 16.07
N HIS A 86 -22.00 -20.49 16.81
CA HIS A 86 -21.15 -20.90 17.92
C HIS A 86 -20.19 -22.05 17.54
N ASP A 87 -19.64 -22.01 16.32
CA ASP A 87 -18.73 -23.04 15.83
C ASP A 87 -17.44 -23.01 16.66
N PRO A 88 -16.88 -24.13 17.15
CA PRO A 88 -15.59 -24.08 17.83
C PRO A 88 -14.47 -23.62 16.88
N LEU A 89 -13.47 -22.90 17.41
CA LEU A 89 -12.22 -22.66 16.67
C LEU A 89 -11.50 -23.98 16.39
N ASN A 90 -10.77 -24.04 15.27
CA ASN A 90 -9.95 -25.19 14.93
C ASN A 90 -8.61 -25.16 15.68
N TYR A 91 -7.92 -26.30 15.76
CA TYR A 91 -6.63 -26.41 16.47
C TYR A 91 -5.53 -25.53 15.84
N TYR A 92 -5.63 -25.28 14.55
CA TYR A 92 -4.67 -24.50 13.77
C TYR A 92 -5.12 -23.03 13.59
N HIS A 93 -5.96 -22.53 14.50
CA HIS A 93 -6.53 -21.20 14.36
C HIS A 93 -5.41 -20.18 14.51
N ARG A 94 -5.36 -19.23 13.58
CA ARG A 94 -4.40 -18.16 13.62
C ARG A 94 -5.09 -16.87 13.22
N SER A 95 -5.12 -15.94 14.16
CA SER A 95 -5.56 -14.58 13.91
C SER A 95 -4.66 -13.96 12.85
N VAL A 96 -5.29 -13.26 11.91
CA VAL A 96 -4.66 -12.75 10.71
C VAL A 96 -3.92 -11.43 11.02
N GLU A 97 -2.62 -11.37 10.73
CA GLU A 97 -1.84 -10.12 10.77
C GLU A 97 -1.99 -9.34 9.46
N TYR A 98 -1.99 -8.01 9.55
CA TYR A 98 -2.13 -7.08 8.45
C TYR A 98 -0.76 -6.64 7.94
N SER A 99 -0.62 -6.48 6.62
CA SER A 99 0.65 -6.15 5.99
C SER A 99 1.10 -4.73 6.33
N SER A 100 2.41 -4.59 6.54
CA SER A 100 3.14 -3.31 6.57
C SER A 100 4.50 -3.47 5.90
N ASP A 101 4.62 -4.42 4.97
CA ASP A 101 5.89 -4.82 4.38
C ASP A 101 6.52 -3.67 3.60
N LEU A 102 5.71 -2.95 2.82
CA LEU A 102 6.19 -1.78 2.10
C LEU A 102 6.68 -0.71 3.08
N TRP A 103 5.90 -0.43 4.12
CA TRP A 103 6.21 0.62 5.10
C TRP A 103 7.44 0.32 5.95
N SER A 104 7.68 -0.95 6.29
CA SER A 104 8.72 -1.36 7.24
C SER A 104 10.07 -1.69 6.59
N GLN A 105 10.09 -2.07 5.31
CA GLN A 105 11.29 -2.60 4.65
C GLN A 105 12.10 -1.53 3.88
N SER A 106 11.54 -0.35 3.63
CA SER A 106 12.19 0.70 2.84
C SER A 106 11.90 2.12 3.36
N SER A 107 12.84 3.04 3.14
CA SER A 107 12.64 4.48 3.36
C SER A 107 11.90 5.17 2.22
N ASP A 108 11.82 4.55 1.03
CA ASP A 108 11.21 5.17 -0.15
C ASP A 108 9.73 5.53 0.03
N PRO A 109 8.88 4.67 0.64
CA PRO A 109 7.49 5.01 0.95
C PRO A 109 7.36 6.29 1.77
N ILE A 110 8.17 6.43 2.83
CA ILE A 110 8.15 7.62 3.70
C ILE A 110 8.58 8.85 2.90
N ARG A 111 9.64 8.75 2.09
CA ARG A 111 10.12 9.85 1.25
C ARG A 111 9.03 10.34 0.29
N TYR A 112 8.32 9.42 -0.37
CA TYR A 112 7.32 9.78 -1.38
C TYR A 112 5.99 10.21 -0.77
N VAL A 113 5.58 9.63 0.36
CA VAL A 113 4.40 10.06 1.13
C VAL A 113 4.58 11.47 1.68
N ALA A 114 5.80 11.85 2.08
CA ALA A 114 6.11 13.22 2.53
C ALA A 114 5.96 14.29 1.42
N GLN A 115 5.82 13.88 0.14
CA GLN A 115 5.61 14.79 -0.99
C GLN A 115 4.13 14.91 -1.39
N LEU A 116 3.22 14.21 -0.70
CA LEU A 116 1.78 14.32 -0.91
C LEU A 116 1.22 15.56 -0.22
N ASP A 117 -0.07 15.84 -0.43
CA ASP A 117 -0.76 16.84 0.37
C ASP A 117 -0.77 16.45 1.86
N SER A 118 -0.83 17.45 2.73
CA SER A 118 -0.70 17.25 4.18
C SER A 118 -1.76 16.34 4.78
N ASN A 119 -2.97 16.32 4.20
CA ASN A 119 -4.08 15.53 4.72
C ASN A 119 -3.86 14.05 4.38
N THR A 120 -3.60 13.74 3.11
CA THR A 120 -3.29 12.38 2.65
C THR A 120 -2.04 11.84 3.33
N GLN A 121 -1.00 12.66 3.46
CA GLN A 121 0.22 12.30 4.19
C GLN A 121 -0.11 11.88 5.63
N SER A 122 -0.89 12.69 6.35
CA SER A 122 -1.24 12.42 7.75
C SER A 122 -2.06 11.14 7.90
N LEU A 123 -3.00 10.89 6.98
CA LEU A 123 -3.82 9.67 6.97
C LEU A 123 -2.96 8.42 6.79
N ILE A 124 -2.04 8.42 5.82
CA ILE A 124 -1.15 7.27 5.56
C ILE A 124 -0.20 7.05 6.74
N LEU A 125 0.37 8.12 7.30
CA LEU A 125 1.25 8.05 8.47
C LEU A 125 0.53 7.44 9.68
N LEU A 126 -0.67 7.92 9.98
CA LEU A 126 -1.48 7.41 11.09
C LEU A 126 -1.87 5.94 10.86
N TYR A 127 -2.26 5.60 9.63
CA TYR A 127 -2.62 4.24 9.25
C TYR A 127 -1.49 3.25 9.57
N TYR A 128 -0.27 3.48 9.06
CA TYR A 128 0.82 2.54 9.30
C TYR A 128 1.42 2.62 10.70
N SER A 129 1.62 3.83 11.23
CA SER A 129 2.36 4.01 12.49
C SER A 129 1.54 3.64 13.72
N ILE A 130 0.21 3.79 13.64
CA ILE A 130 -0.71 3.57 14.75
C ILE A 130 -1.64 2.40 14.46
N ILE A 131 -2.42 2.47 13.38
CA ILE A 131 -3.52 1.51 13.15
C ILE A 131 -2.97 0.10 12.88
N VAL A 132 -2.16 -0.09 11.83
CA VAL A 132 -1.61 -1.41 11.48
C VAL A 132 -0.78 -1.98 12.63
N LYS A 133 0.08 -1.15 13.22
CA LYS A 133 0.93 -1.56 14.35
C LYS A 133 0.12 -2.03 15.56
N ASN A 134 -0.90 -1.28 15.97
CA ASN A 134 -1.72 -1.65 17.12
C ASN A 134 -2.60 -2.86 16.83
N SER A 135 -3.20 -2.93 15.64
CA SER A 135 -3.98 -4.09 15.19
C SER A 135 -3.14 -5.36 15.26
N ASN A 136 -1.92 -5.36 14.72
CA ASN A 136 -1.03 -6.52 14.75
C ASN A 136 -0.59 -6.88 16.19
N ASN A 137 -0.38 -5.89 17.06
CA ASN A 137 -0.10 -6.16 18.47
C ASN A 137 -1.28 -6.83 19.19
N ILE A 138 -2.51 -6.42 18.88
CA ILE A 138 -3.71 -7.05 19.44
C ILE A 138 -3.86 -8.47 18.89
N VAL A 139 -3.71 -8.67 17.59
CA VAL A 139 -3.75 -9.99 16.93
C VAL A 139 -2.76 -10.96 17.58
N ARG A 140 -1.53 -10.52 17.88
CA ARG A 140 -0.55 -11.36 18.58
C ARG A 140 -1.00 -11.74 19.99
N ARG A 141 -1.57 -10.79 20.75
CA ARG A 141 -2.14 -11.09 22.08
C ARG A 141 -3.31 -12.06 21.99
N VAL A 142 -4.16 -11.96 20.98
CA VAL A 142 -5.26 -12.90 20.74
C VAL A 142 -4.72 -14.29 20.45
N ASN A 143 -3.70 -14.41 19.60
CA ASN A 143 -3.01 -15.68 19.34
C ASN A 143 -2.36 -16.26 20.61
N ASP A 144 -1.78 -15.43 21.47
CA ASP A 144 -1.20 -15.88 22.74
C ASP A 144 -2.28 -16.43 23.68
N VAL A 145 -3.44 -15.77 23.77
CA VAL A 145 -4.59 -16.25 24.54
C VAL A 145 -5.12 -17.57 23.98
N PHE A 146 -5.23 -17.69 22.65
CA PHE A 146 -5.60 -18.95 21.99
C PHE A 146 -4.65 -20.08 22.40
N ASN A 147 -3.34 -19.86 22.30
CA ASN A 147 -2.32 -20.86 22.61
C ASN A 147 -2.30 -21.26 24.09
N GLN A 148 -2.55 -20.33 25.01
CA GLN A 148 -2.50 -20.61 26.45
C GLN A 148 -3.79 -21.21 27.00
N GLN A 149 -4.95 -20.75 26.52
CA GLN A 149 -6.25 -21.05 27.13
C GLN A 149 -7.09 -21.99 26.25
N TYR A 150 -7.08 -21.79 24.94
CA TYR A 150 -7.95 -22.54 24.03
C TYR A 150 -7.33 -23.86 23.57
N VAL A 151 -6.00 -23.96 23.45
CA VAL A 151 -5.35 -25.23 23.07
C VAL A 151 -5.68 -26.37 24.04
N ASN A 152 -5.87 -26.07 25.33
CA ASN A 152 -6.28 -27.03 26.34
C ASN A 152 -7.66 -27.66 26.07
N CYS A 153 -8.51 -26.98 25.30
CA CYS A 153 -9.78 -27.54 24.82
C CYS A 153 -9.60 -28.73 23.87
N PHE A 154 -8.43 -28.92 23.27
CA PHE A 154 -8.14 -30.07 22.40
C PHE A 154 -7.48 -31.23 23.13
N THR A 155 -6.68 -30.97 24.17
CA THR A 155 -6.00 -32.01 24.94
C THR A 155 -6.90 -32.74 25.95
N VAL A 156 -7.98 -32.10 26.41
CA VAL A 156 -8.90 -32.67 27.42
C VAL A 156 -10.07 -33.47 26.77
N ASN A 157 -10.19 -33.47 25.44
CA ASN A 157 -11.41 -33.86 24.73
C ASN A 157 -11.41 -35.22 23.99
N LEU A 158 -10.46 -36.12 24.26
CA LEU A 158 -10.61 -37.49 23.75
C LEU A 158 -11.67 -38.30 24.51
N GLU A 159 -12.10 -37.90 25.71
CA GLU A 159 -12.99 -38.74 26.53
C GLU A 159 -14.24 -38.08 27.16
N PHE A 160 -14.44 -36.77 27.15
CA PHE A 160 -15.62 -36.16 27.82
C PHE A 160 -16.37 -35.14 26.97
N LYS A 161 -17.55 -35.54 26.47
CA LYS A 161 -18.56 -34.72 25.77
C LYS A 161 -19.12 -33.51 26.55
N SER A 162 -18.58 -33.17 27.72
CA SER A 162 -19.13 -32.14 28.62
C SER A 162 -18.24 -30.91 28.86
N SER A 163 -17.09 -30.76 28.18
CA SER A 163 -16.21 -29.57 28.29
C SER A 163 -16.56 -28.42 27.31
N ASN A 164 -17.67 -28.53 26.57
CA ASN A 164 -17.87 -27.79 25.31
C ASN A 164 -18.23 -26.30 25.47
N LYS A 165 -18.91 -25.89 26.56
CA LYS A 165 -19.43 -24.51 26.69
C LYS A 165 -18.36 -23.46 26.99
N ASP A 166 -17.39 -23.77 27.84
CA ASP A 166 -16.32 -22.83 28.19
C ASP A 166 -15.40 -22.63 26.99
N CYS A 167 -15.11 -23.71 26.25
CA CYS A 167 -14.34 -23.64 25.01
C CYS A 167 -15.07 -22.81 23.95
N ILE A 168 -16.36 -23.03 23.70
CA ILE A 168 -17.16 -22.18 22.80
C ILE A 168 -17.09 -20.72 23.26
N THR A 169 -17.23 -20.43 24.55
CA THR A 169 -17.19 -19.06 25.09
C THR A 169 -15.83 -18.38 24.88
N ILE A 170 -14.72 -19.09 25.10
CA ILE A 170 -13.37 -18.58 24.82
C ILE A 170 -13.19 -18.35 23.32
N GLY A 171 -13.68 -19.28 22.48
CA GLY A 171 -13.64 -19.15 21.02
C GLY A 171 -14.43 -17.94 20.51
N ASP A 172 -15.62 -17.71 21.04
CA ASP A 172 -16.45 -16.55 20.71
C ASP A 172 -15.79 -15.25 21.19
N THR A 173 -15.12 -15.26 22.35
CA THR A 173 -14.35 -14.11 22.85
C THR A 173 -13.18 -13.77 21.92
N ILE A 174 -12.44 -14.79 21.46
CA ILE A 174 -11.35 -14.65 20.50
C ILE A 174 -11.86 -14.05 19.19
N ARG A 175 -12.91 -14.62 18.60
CA ARG A 175 -13.52 -14.10 17.36
C ARG A 175 -14.10 -12.69 17.53
N GLY A 176 -14.68 -12.40 18.68
CA GLY A 176 -15.15 -11.06 19.03
C GLY A 176 -14.01 -10.04 19.01
N GLY A 177 -12.86 -10.39 19.60
CA GLY A 177 -11.65 -9.57 19.54
C GLY A 177 -11.14 -9.37 18.12
N GLU A 178 -11.08 -10.45 17.33
CA GLU A 178 -10.69 -10.38 15.90
C GLU A 178 -11.64 -9.50 15.09
N ASN A 179 -12.94 -9.56 15.36
CA ASN A 179 -13.96 -8.74 14.70
C ASN A 179 -13.78 -7.24 15.00
N VAL A 180 -13.45 -6.89 16.24
CA VAL A 180 -13.17 -5.48 16.60
C VAL A 180 -11.94 -4.97 15.84
N VAL A 181 -10.87 -5.76 15.77
CA VAL A 181 -9.65 -5.39 15.03
C VAL A 181 -9.94 -5.31 13.53
N ALA A 182 -10.67 -6.27 12.98
CA ALA A 182 -11.05 -6.29 11.59
C ALA A 182 -11.93 -5.08 11.22
N GLU A 183 -12.87 -4.68 12.07
CA GLU A 183 -13.68 -3.48 11.84
C GLU A 183 -12.79 -2.23 11.81
N LEU A 184 -11.93 -2.06 12.81
CA LEU A 184 -10.99 -0.93 12.89
C LEU A 184 -10.12 -0.85 11.63
N MET A 185 -9.56 -1.99 11.19
CA MET A 185 -8.75 -2.06 9.98
C MET A 185 -9.54 -1.74 8.72
N ARG A 186 -10.78 -2.23 8.61
CA ARG A 186 -11.66 -2.00 7.47
C ARG A 186 -12.00 -0.50 7.36
N GLU A 187 -12.45 0.11 8.44
CA GLU A 187 -12.86 1.52 8.47
C GLU A 187 -11.68 2.46 8.16
N ASN A 188 -10.52 2.23 8.78
CA ASN A 188 -9.35 3.09 8.55
C ASN A 188 -8.75 2.87 7.16
N SER A 189 -8.73 1.63 6.65
CA SER A 189 -8.28 1.39 5.27
C SER A 189 -9.21 2.07 4.27
N GLN A 190 -10.53 2.00 4.49
CA GLN A 190 -11.50 2.69 3.65
C GLN A 190 -11.30 4.21 3.66
N LEU A 191 -11.10 4.81 4.84
CA LEU A 191 -10.86 6.24 4.98
C LEU A 191 -9.62 6.71 4.18
N VAL A 192 -8.54 5.93 4.20
CA VAL A 192 -7.34 6.24 3.41
C VAL A 192 -7.64 6.08 1.92
N LEU A 193 -8.28 4.97 1.52
CA LEU A 193 -8.62 4.69 0.12
C LEU A 193 -9.64 5.67 -0.46
N GLU A 194 -10.40 6.40 0.35
CA GLU A 194 -11.29 7.47 -0.14
C GLU A 194 -10.50 8.71 -0.58
N ASN A 195 -9.30 8.94 -0.01
CA ASN A 195 -8.49 10.14 -0.23
C ASN A 195 -7.20 9.86 -1.05
N PHE A 196 -6.74 8.62 -1.11
CA PHE A 196 -5.47 8.22 -1.73
C PHE A 196 -5.69 7.31 -2.94
N HIS A 197 -5.57 7.88 -4.16
CA HIS A 197 -5.85 7.17 -5.43
C HIS A 197 -4.71 7.28 -6.45
N PRO A 198 -3.46 6.92 -6.13
CA PRO A 198 -2.35 7.06 -7.05
C PRO A 198 -2.57 6.31 -8.37
N THR A 199 -3.22 5.14 -8.37
CA THR A 199 -3.57 4.42 -9.61
C THR A 199 -4.46 5.27 -10.53
N LYS A 200 -5.45 5.97 -9.96
CA LYS A 200 -6.33 6.86 -10.72
C LYS A 200 -5.55 8.05 -11.28
N ASP A 201 -4.64 8.62 -10.49
CA ASP A 201 -3.81 9.75 -10.91
C ASP A 201 -2.90 9.38 -12.08
N ARG A 202 -2.29 8.19 -12.04
CA ARG A 202 -1.52 7.65 -13.18
C ARG A 202 -2.36 7.55 -14.43
N LEU A 203 -3.55 6.95 -14.32
CA LEU A 203 -4.45 6.73 -15.46
C LEU A 203 -5.00 8.04 -16.04
N ASN A 204 -5.07 9.10 -15.25
CA ASN A 204 -5.44 10.44 -15.74
C ASN A 204 -4.28 11.16 -16.43
N SER A 205 -3.03 10.78 -16.15
CA SER A 205 -1.84 11.35 -16.76
C SER A 205 -1.52 10.68 -18.10
N TRP A 206 -1.52 11.44 -19.20
CA TRP A 206 -1.08 10.92 -20.51
C TRP A 206 0.37 10.42 -20.48
N PHE A 207 1.26 11.18 -19.84
CA PHE A 207 2.68 10.83 -19.76
C PHE A 207 2.90 9.55 -18.95
N LEU A 208 2.30 9.44 -17.77
CA LEU A 208 2.49 8.25 -16.93
C LEU A 208 1.84 7.00 -17.56
N ARG A 209 0.71 7.15 -18.26
CA ARG A 209 0.13 6.06 -19.06
C ARG A 209 1.08 5.56 -20.15
N LEU A 210 1.73 6.47 -20.87
CA LEU A 210 2.70 6.11 -21.90
C LEU A 210 3.88 5.33 -21.30
N MET A 211 4.36 5.76 -20.13
CA MET A 211 5.55 5.19 -19.51
C MET A 211 5.29 3.90 -18.72
N MET A 212 4.10 3.72 -18.16
CA MET A 212 3.78 2.64 -17.21
C MET A 212 2.63 1.72 -17.67
N GLY A 213 1.98 2.04 -18.79
CA GLY A 213 0.81 1.32 -19.31
C GLY A 213 -0.52 1.98 -18.94
N ASP A 214 -1.62 1.47 -19.48
CA ASP A 214 -2.97 2.03 -19.38
C ASP A 214 -3.93 1.21 -18.52
N LYS A 215 -3.47 0.09 -17.97
CA LYS A 215 -4.26 -0.82 -17.13
C LYS A 215 -4.04 -0.57 -15.65
N SER A 216 -5.08 -0.71 -14.83
CA SER A 216 -4.95 -0.72 -13.35
C SER A 216 -4.49 -2.09 -12.85
N VAL A 217 -3.93 -2.12 -11.64
CA VAL A 217 -3.72 -3.37 -10.91
C VAL A 217 -5.09 -4.01 -10.67
N ARG A 218 -5.22 -5.30 -10.97
CA ARG A 218 -6.52 -6.02 -10.98
C ARG A 218 -7.27 -5.91 -9.65
N VAL A 219 -6.55 -5.94 -8.53
CA VAL A 219 -7.09 -5.82 -7.17
C VAL A 219 -7.71 -4.44 -6.91
N LEU A 220 -7.23 -3.39 -7.59
CA LEU A 220 -7.73 -2.02 -7.51
C LEU A 220 -8.78 -1.70 -8.60
N SER A 221 -9.09 -2.66 -9.47
CA SER A 221 -10.03 -2.46 -10.59
C SER A 221 -11.50 -2.63 -10.20
N GLY A 222 -11.80 -3.05 -8.97
CA GLY A 222 -13.16 -3.27 -8.49
C GLY A 222 -13.93 -4.34 -9.27
N LYS A 223 -13.22 -5.23 -9.98
CA LYS A 223 -13.75 -6.32 -10.80
C LYS A 223 -13.13 -7.66 -10.42
#